data_AF-A0A820M7C4-F1
#
_entry.id   AF-A0A820M7C4-F1
#
_cell.length_a   1.000
_cell.length_b   1.000
_cell.length_c   1.000
_cell.angle_alpha   90.00
_cell.angle_beta   90.00
_cell.angle_gamma   90.00
#
_symmetry.space_group_name_H-M   'P 1'
#
loop_
_entity.id
_entity.type
_entity.pdbx_description
1 polymer ?
#
loop_
_entity_poly.entity_id
_entity_poly.type
_entity_poly.pdbx_seq_one_letter_code
_entity_poly.pdbx_strand_id
1 'polypeptide(L)'
;SAPLCNVNEINERLNAIDILREKKELCIKIRDKLKTIPDLERLFCRIHSLGHRPLDPDHPENRAILYEDITYSKRKIQDFLSAIAGLKVANDIVEMFSKYNDIPSSSNLLKKIIYRGDENFPELDELLDFYTNAFSHAQARAEGKIIPTVGVCKEYDDSLNDIRENEKELNEYLTKQKKILKNQDIK
;
A
#
# COMPACT_ATOMS: atom_id res chain seq x y z
N SER A 1 -11.79 -29.83 0.71
CA SER A 1 -12.32 -29.38 -0.60
C SER A 1 -13.77 -29.81 -0.69
N ALA A 2 -14.71 -28.87 -0.86
CA ALA A 2 -16.13 -29.18 -1.09
C ALA A 2 -16.40 -29.11 -2.60
N PRO A 3 -16.66 -30.24 -3.30
CA PRO A 3 -16.96 -30.22 -4.73
C PRO A 3 -18.33 -29.59 -4.99
N LEU A 4 -18.47 -28.99 -6.18
CA LEU A 4 -19.75 -28.44 -6.61
C LEU A 4 -20.69 -29.58 -7.01
N CYS A 5 -21.96 -29.47 -6.63
CA CYS A 5 -23.03 -30.39 -7.03
C CYS A 5 -24.05 -29.74 -7.97
N ASN A 6 -23.89 -28.45 -8.28
CA ASN A 6 -24.78 -27.71 -9.16
C ASN A 6 -24.27 -27.79 -10.61
N VAL A 7 -25.08 -28.33 -11.51
CA VAL A 7 -24.76 -28.51 -12.94
C VAL A 7 -24.37 -27.18 -13.61
N ASN A 8 -25.05 -26.08 -13.26
CA ASN A 8 -24.78 -24.77 -13.87
C ASN A 8 -23.40 -24.24 -13.46
N GLU A 9 -23.05 -24.29 -12.18
CA GLU A 9 -21.76 -23.83 -11.67
C GLU A 9 -20.59 -24.70 -12.16
N ILE A 10 -20.83 -26.01 -12.32
CA ILE A 10 -19.87 -26.92 -12.94
C ILE A 10 -19.60 -26.49 -14.39
N ASN A 11 -20.65 -26.25 -15.17
CA ASN A 11 -20.51 -25.81 -16.56
C ASN A 11 -19.83 -24.45 -16.66
N GLU A 12 -20.11 -23.50 -15.76
CA GLU A 12 -19.40 -22.21 -15.73
C GLU A 12 -17.89 -22.36 -15.50
N ARG A 13 -17.46 -23.28 -14.62
CA ARG A 13 -16.04 -23.60 -14.43
C ARG A 13 -15.42 -24.29 -15.65
N LEU A 14 -16.14 -25.21 -16.29
CA LEU A 14 -15.67 -25.87 -17.51
C LEU A 14 -15.48 -24.87 -18.66
N ASN A 15 -16.47 -23.99 -18.88
CA ASN A 15 -16.39 -22.91 -19.87
C ASN A 15 -15.18 -22.00 -19.61
N ALA A 16 -14.91 -21.64 -18.35
CA ALA A 16 -13.74 -20.84 -17.99
C ALA A 16 -12.41 -21.56 -18.34
N ILE A 17 -12.33 -22.87 -18.13
CA ILE A 17 -11.14 -23.67 -18.46
C ILE A 17 -10.90 -23.70 -19.97
N ASP A 18 -11.95 -23.91 -20.77
CA ASP A 18 -11.83 -23.97 -22.23
C ASP A 18 -11.33 -22.64 -22.80
N ILE A 19 -11.86 -21.51 -22.33
CA ILE A 19 -11.40 -20.16 -22.70
C ILE A 19 -9.92 -19.97 -22.35
N LEU A 20 -9.50 -20.35 -21.13
CA LEU A 20 -8.11 -20.22 -20.72
C LEU A 20 -7.17 -21.14 -21.51
N ARG A 21 -7.66 -22.32 -21.92
CA ARG A 21 -6.89 -23.27 -22.74
C ARG A 21 -6.59 -22.72 -24.13
N GLU A 22 -7.56 -22.05 -24.75
CA GLU A 22 -7.37 -21.37 -26.04
C GLU A 22 -6.31 -20.26 -25.94
N LYS A 23 -6.22 -19.57 -24.80
CA LYS A 23 -5.29 -18.46 -24.55
C LYS A 23 -4.02 -18.89 -23.80
N LYS A 24 -3.40 -19.99 -24.23
CA LYS A 24 -2.23 -20.60 -23.55
C LYS A 24 -1.05 -19.64 -23.35
N GLU A 25 -0.70 -18.85 -24.36
CA GLU A 25 0.44 -17.92 -24.29
C GLU A 25 0.22 -16.81 -23.24
N LEU A 26 -1.00 -16.28 -23.15
CA LEU A 26 -1.37 -15.30 -22.14
C LEU A 26 -1.29 -15.91 -20.75
N CYS A 27 -1.81 -17.13 -20.58
CA CYS A 27 -1.75 -17.84 -19.30
C CYS A 27 -0.32 -18.08 -18.81
N ILE A 28 0.65 -18.30 -19.72
CA ILE A 28 2.06 -18.43 -19.35
C ILE A 28 2.59 -17.11 -18.79
N LYS A 29 2.37 -15.99 -19.50
CA LYS A 29 2.82 -14.66 -19.05
C LYS A 29 2.18 -14.27 -17.70
N ILE A 30 0.89 -14.54 -17.54
CA ILE A 30 0.15 -14.25 -16.31
C ILE A 30 0.62 -15.14 -15.17
N ARG A 31 0.89 -16.43 -15.43
CA ARG A 31 1.47 -17.33 -14.42
C ARG A 31 2.79 -16.80 -13.90
N ASP A 32 3.64 -16.24 -14.76
CA ASP A 32 4.92 -15.69 -14.32
C ASP A 32 4.76 -14.42 -13.48
N LYS A 33 3.78 -13.56 -13.80
CA LYS A 33 3.40 -12.43 -12.93
C LYS A 33 2.78 -12.90 -11.60
N LEU A 34 1.89 -13.89 -11.61
CA LEU A 34 1.26 -14.40 -10.39
C LEU A 34 2.28 -14.96 -9.39
N LYS A 35 3.39 -15.55 -9.86
CA LYS A 35 4.48 -16.03 -8.99
C LYS A 35 5.16 -14.92 -8.19
N THR A 36 5.11 -13.66 -8.66
CA THR A 36 5.75 -12.54 -7.96
C THR A 36 4.85 -11.93 -6.89
N ILE A 37 3.55 -12.24 -6.91
CA ILE A 37 2.59 -11.72 -5.93
C ILE A 37 2.85 -12.42 -4.58
N PRO A 38 3.09 -11.67 -3.49
CA PRO A 38 3.20 -12.25 -2.16
C PRO A 38 1.83 -12.74 -1.67
N ASP A 39 1.80 -13.40 -0.52
CA ASP A 39 0.54 -13.73 0.18
C ASP A 39 -0.15 -12.44 0.66
N LEU A 40 -0.96 -11.84 -0.22
CA LEU A 40 -1.63 -10.55 0.00
C LEU A 40 -2.67 -10.65 1.11
N GLU A 41 -3.40 -11.75 1.21
CA GLU A 41 -4.40 -11.97 2.26
C GLU A 41 -3.74 -11.90 3.65
N ARG A 42 -2.63 -12.63 3.82
CA ARG A 42 -1.89 -12.60 5.08
C ARG A 42 -1.22 -11.26 5.34
N LEU A 43 -0.76 -10.56 4.30
CA LEU A 43 -0.22 -9.21 4.45
C LEU A 43 -1.31 -8.22 4.90
N PHE A 44 -2.52 -8.29 4.34
CA PHE A 44 -3.63 -7.43 4.75
C PHE A 44 -4.04 -7.67 6.19
N CYS A 45 -4.17 -8.94 6.62
CA CYS A 45 -4.44 -9.24 8.02
C CYS A 45 -3.38 -8.64 8.94
N ARG A 46 -2.10 -8.77 8.57
CA ARG A 46 -0.98 -8.23 9.36
C ARG A 46 -0.99 -6.70 9.42
N ILE A 47 -1.16 -6.04 8.28
CA ILE A 47 -1.23 -4.57 8.20
C ILE A 47 -2.41 -4.07 9.03
N HIS A 48 -3.57 -4.73 8.95
CA HIS A 48 -4.74 -4.38 9.74
C HIS A 48 -4.46 -4.51 11.25
N SER A 49 -3.92 -5.65 11.70
CA SER A 49 -3.55 -5.84 13.11
C SER A 49 -2.54 -4.81 13.60
N LEU A 50 -1.61 -4.38 12.76
CA LEU A 50 -0.60 -3.36 13.10
C LEU A 50 -1.15 -1.92 13.07
N GLY A 51 -2.17 -1.66 12.26
CA GLY A 51 -2.87 -0.38 12.19
C GLY A 51 -3.87 -0.18 13.33
N HIS A 52 -4.34 -1.27 13.94
CA HIS A 52 -5.17 -1.22 15.12
C HIS A 52 -4.32 -0.90 16.36
N ARG A 53 -4.48 0.31 16.90
CA ARG A 53 -3.97 0.62 18.24
C ARG A 53 -5.09 0.41 19.26
N PRO A 54 -4.80 -0.24 20.40
CA PRO A 54 -5.73 -0.30 21.51
C PRO A 54 -6.14 1.12 21.92
N LEU A 55 -7.45 1.36 21.99
CA LEU A 55 -8.02 2.66 22.38
C LEU A 55 -7.75 2.98 23.86
N ASP A 56 -7.57 1.94 24.68
CA ASP A 56 -7.26 2.07 26.11
C ASP A 56 -5.82 2.59 26.31
N PRO A 57 -5.63 3.78 26.92
CA PRO A 57 -4.30 4.32 27.20
C PRO A 57 -3.46 3.42 28.10
N ASP A 58 -4.08 2.64 28.99
CA ASP A 58 -3.39 1.78 29.96
C ASP A 58 -3.05 0.39 29.41
N HIS A 59 -3.43 0.10 28.16
CA HIS A 59 -3.16 -1.18 27.50
C HIS A 59 -1.66 -1.51 27.53
N PRO A 60 -1.25 -2.75 27.90
CA PRO A 60 0.16 -3.13 28.01
C PRO A 60 0.99 -2.87 26.75
N GLU A 61 0.39 -3.01 25.56
CA GLU A 61 1.07 -2.75 24.28
C GLU A 61 1.42 -1.27 24.10
N ASN A 62 0.59 -0.34 24.60
CA ASN A 62 0.85 1.10 24.49
C ASN A 62 1.99 1.56 25.42
N ARG A 63 2.29 0.78 26.47
CA ARG A 63 3.35 1.06 27.45
C ARG A 63 4.65 0.30 27.18
N ALA A 64 4.69 -0.53 26.13
CA ALA A 64 5.83 -1.37 25.83
C ALA A 64 7.01 -0.54 25.31
N ILE A 65 8.17 -0.66 25.96
CA ILE A 65 9.43 -0.08 25.50
C ILE A 65 10.13 -1.11 24.61
N LEU A 66 10.13 -0.86 23.29
CA LEU A 66 10.77 -1.73 22.31
C LEU A 66 12.17 -1.21 21.98
N TYR A 67 13.20 -1.98 22.32
CA TYR A 67 14.60 -1.62 22.06
C TYR A 67 15.00 -1.71 20.58
N GLU A 68 14.20 -2.38 19.74
CA GLU A 68 14.47 -2.55 18.30
C GLU A 68 13.38 -1.93 17.40
N ASP A 69 12.75 -0.84 17.85
CA ASP A 69 11.62 -0.22 17.12
C ASP A 69 11.96 0.12 15.66
N ILE A 70 13.21 0.49 15.36
CA ILE A 70 13.67 0.76 13.99
C ILE A 70 13.60 -0.51 13.12
N THR A 71 14.03 -1.66 13.65
CA THR A 71 13.99 -2.94 12.93
C THR A 71 12.55 -3.36 12.65
N TYR A 72 11.67 -3.24 13.65
CA TYR A 72 10.24 -3.54 13.49
C TYR A 72 9.60 -2.60 12.47
N SER A 73 9.84 -1.30 12.58
CA SER A 73 9.26 -0.28 11.68
C SER A 73 9.70 -0.49 10.23
N LYS A 74 10.98 -0.82 9.98
CA LYS A 74 11.46 -1.21 8.65
C LYS A 74 10.71 -2.43 8.09
N ARG A 75 10.47 -3.45 8.91
CA ARG A 75 9.71 -4.64 8.51
C ARG A 75 8.25 -4.30 8.17
N LYS A 76 7.60 -3.45 8.97
CA LYS A 76 6.22 -2.99 8.70
C LYS A 76 6.13 -2.26 7.36
N ILE A 77 7.07 -1.37 7.08
CA ILE A 77 7.14 -0.63 5.82
C ILE A 77 7.42 -1.59 4.66
N GLN A 78 8.31 -2.56 4.84
CA GLN A 78 8.58 -3.56 3.81
C GLN A 78 7.31 -4.37 3.48
N ASP A 79 6.58 -4.84 4.49
CA ASP A 79 5.32 -5.57 4.30
C ASP A 79 4.28 -4.71 3.56
N PHE A 80 4.16 -3.43 3.92
CA PHE A 80 3.26 -2.47 3.26
C PHE A 80 3.63 -2.23 1.79
N LEU A 81 4.92 -1.99 1.50
CA LEU A 81 5.41 -1.82 0.14
C LEU A 81 5.24 -3.09 -0.70
N SER A 82 5.44 -4.27 -0.09
CA SER A 82 5.19 -5.55 -0.75
C SER A 82 3.71 -5.74 -1.09
N ALA A 83 2.79 -5.29 -0.23
CA ALA A 83 1.36 -5.32 -0.51
C ALA A 83 0.99 -4.39 -1.69
N ILE A 84 1.49 -3.15 -1.71
CA ILE A 84 1.28 -2.22 -2.83
C ILE A 84 1.85 -2.79 -4.13
N ALA A 85 3.07 -3.34 -4.10
CA ALA A 85 3.68 -3.94 -5.28
C ALA A 85 2.87 -5.14 -5.81
N GLY A 86 2.38 -6.00 -4.91
CA GLY A 86 1.51 -7.11 -5.28
C GLY A 86 0.18 -6.66 -5.91
N LEU A 87 -0.42 -5.59 -5.39
CA LEU A 87 -1.64 -5.00 -5.96
C LEU A 87 -1.40 -4.39 -7.35
N LYS A 88 -0.24 -3.74 -7.58
CA LYS A 88 0.15 -3.27 -8.92
C LYS A 88 0.23 -4.43 -9.91
N VAL A 89 0.87 -5.53 -9.52
CA VAL A 89 0.95 -6.73 -10.37
C VAL A 89 -0.44 -7.33 -10.63
N ALA A 90 -1.33 -7.35 -9.64
CA ALA A 90 -2.71 -7.80 -9.83
C ALA A 90 -3.45 -6.90 -10.84
N ASN A 91 -3.28 -5.59 -10.73
CA ASN A 91 -3.87 -4.62 -11.65
C ASN A 91 -3.33 -4.78 -13.08
N ASP A 92 -2.02 -4.99 -13.25
CA ASP A 92 -1.40 -5.30 -14.55
C ASP A 92 -2.00 -6.57 -15.17
N ILE A 93 -2.28 -7.61 -14.37
CA ILE A 93 -2.84 -8.87 -14.88
C ILE A 93 -4.24 -8.63 -15.45
N VAL A 94 -5.06 -7.86 -14.75
CA VAL A 94 -6.41 -7.46 -15.18
C VAL A 94 -6.33 -6.64 -16.48
N GLU A 95 -5.40 -5.70 -16.56
CA GLU A 95 -5.16 -4.92 -17.78
C GLU A 95 -4.64 -5.77 -18.95
N MET A 96 -3.81 -6.78 -18.66
CA MET A 96 -3.36 -7.73 -19.68
C MET A 96 -4.51 -8.53 -20.25
N PHE A 97 -5.48 -8.93 -19.42
CA PHE A 97 -6.67 -9.62 -19.91
C PHE A 97 -7.62 -8.71 -20.69
N SER A 98 -7.80 -7.45 -20.26
CA SER A 98 -8.71 -6.51 -20.95
C SER A 98 -8.26 -6.18 -22.39
N LYS A 99 -6.95 -6.19 -22.66
CA LYS A 99 -6.40 -6.01 -24.00
C LYS A 99 -6.78 -7.11 -24.98
N TYR A 100 -7.15 -8.29 -24.49
CA TYR A 100 -7.61 -9.41 -25.32
C TYR A 100 -9.14 -9.49 -25.24
N ASN A 101 -9.82 -8.66 -26.05
CA ASN A 101 -11.27 -8.41 -26.02
C ASN A 101 -12.18 -9.59 -26.43
N ASP A 102 -11.64 -10.78 -26.68
CA ASP A 102 -12.40 -11.95 -27.15
C ASP A 102 -12.59 -12.98 -26.03
N ILE A 103 -13.18 -12.57 -24.90
CA ILE A 103 -13.69 -13.53 -23.91
C ILE A 103 -15.16 -13.79 -24.25
N PRO A 104 -15.51 -15.02 -24.69
CA PRO A 104 -16.89 -15.37 -25.03
C PRO A 104 -17.87 -15.10 -23.89
N SER A 105 -19.11 -14.76 -24.24
CA SER A 105 -20.17 -14.47 -23.25
C SER A 105 -20.61 -15.67 -22.40
N SER A 106 -20.05 -16.84 -22.61
CA SER A 106 -20.38 -18.10 -21.94
C SER A 106 -19.75 -18.28 -20.55
N SER A 107 -18.87 -17.38 -20.09
CA SER A 107 -18.26 -17.48 -18.74
C SER A 107 -18.46 -16.23 -17.90
N ASN A 108 -19.49 -16.23 -17.05
CA ASN A 108 -19.73 -15.15 -16.08
C ASN A 108 -18.66 -15.12 -14.97
N LEU A 109 -18.17 -16.30 -14.54
CA LEU A 109 -17.15 -16.41 -13.50
C LEU A 109 -15.84 -15.72 -13.90
N LEU A 110 -15.35 -16.02 -15.10
CA LEU A 110 -14.10 -15.45 -15.59
C LEU A 110 -14.23 -13.94 -15.82
N LYS A 111 -15.39 -13.50 -16.30
CA LYS A 111 -15.73 -12.08 -16.46
C LYS A 111 -15.66 -11.31 -15.15
N LYS A 112 -16.23 -11.86 -14.07
CA LYS A 112 -16.21 -11.22 -12.74
C LYS A 112 -14.80 -10.95 -12.21
N ILE A 113 -13.85 -11.81 -12.53
CA ILE A 113 -12.46 -11.69 -12.03
C ILE A 113 -11.63 -10.76 -12.91
N ILE A 114 -11.92 -10.71 -14.21
CA ILE A 114 -11.09 -10.04 -15.21
C ILE A 114 -11.55 -8.63 -15.54
N TYR A 115 -12.85 -8.36 -15.54
CA TYR A 115 -13.35 -7.04 -15.87
C TYR A 115 -13.38 -6.16 -14.62
N ARG A 116 -13.23 -4.85 -14.82
CA ARG A 116 -13.34 -3.87 -13.75
C ARG A 116 -14.80 -3.48 -13.54
N GLY A 117 -15.17 -3.17 -12.30
CA GLY A 117 -16.50 -2.68 -11.93
C GLY A 117 -16.92 -3.08 -10.53
N ASP A 118 -18.03 -2.53 -10.04
CA ASP A 118 -18.47 -2.63 -8.64
C ASP A 118 -18.69 -4.07 -8.15
N GLU A 119 -19.24 -4.96 -8.99
CA GLU A 119 -19.41 -6.39 -8.67
C GLU A 119 -18.24 -7.27 -9.18
N ASN A 120 -17.24 -6.65 -9.80
CA ASN A 120 -16.10 -7.31 -10.43
C ASN A 120 -14.79 -6.88 -9.77
N PHE A 121 -13.68 -6.90 -10.51
CA PHE A 121 -12.39 -6.46 -10.00
C PHE A 121 -12.44 -4.94 -9.69
N PRO A 122 -12.00 -4.50 -8.49
CA PRO A 122 -12.08 -3.10 -8.10
C PRO A 122 -11.13 -2.22 -8.94
N GLU A 123 -11.50 -0.95 -9.12
CA GLU A 123 -10.62 0.04 -9.73
C GLU A 123 -9.56 0.48 -8.72
N LEU A 124 -8.30 0.12 -8.98
CA LEU A 124 -7.18 0.36 -8.07
C LEU A 124 -6.26 1.50 -8.52
N ASP A 125 -6.42 2.05 -9.72
CA ASP A 125 -5.46 2.99 -10.31
C ASP A 125 -5.28 4.24 -9.43
N GLU A 126 -6.38 4.92 -9.08
CA GLU A 126 -6.33 6.14 -8.24
C GLU A 126 -5.71 5.86 -6.85
N LEU A 127 -6.08 4.73 -6.26
CA LEU A 127 -5.58 4.32 -4.94
C LEU A 127 -4.07 4.01 -5.01
N LEU A 128 -3.62 3.31 -6.04
CA LEU A 128 -2.22 2.98 -6.26
C LEU A 128 -1.40 4.23 -6.57
N ASP A 129 -1.93 5.17 -7.33
CA ASP A 129 -1.28 6.44 -7.63
C ASP A 129 -1.14 7.30 -6.37
N PHE A 130 -2.18 7.37 -5.53
CA PHE A 130 -2.11 8.02 -4.24
C PHE A 130 -0.96 7.47 -3.40
N TYR A 131 -0.91 6.16 -3.14
CA TYR A 131 0.15 5.57 -2.30
C TYR A 131 1.54 5.56 -2.95
N THR A 132 1.62 5.69 -4.27
CA THR A 132 2.90 5.83 -4.98
C THR A 132 3.48 7.24 -4.79
N ASN A 133 2.63 8.26 -4.75
CA ASN A 133 3.05 9.67 -4.66
C ASN A 133 2.99 10.24 -3.23
N ALA A 134 2.31 9.55 -2.31
CA ALA A 134 2.09 10.02 -0.94
C ALA A 134 3.37 10.14 -0.11
N PHE A 135 4.42 9.36 -0.42
CA PHE A 135 5.69 9.37 0.30
C PHE A 135 6.82 8.77 -0.53
N SER A 136 8.07 9.03 -0.14
CA SER A 136 9.24 8.43 -0.79
C SER A 136 9.43 6.98 -0.34
N HIS A 137 9.21 6.02 -1.25
CA HIS A 137 9.36 4.58 -0.96
C HIS A 137 10.81 4.20 -0.62
N ALA A 138 11.79 4.89 -1.24
CA ALA A 138 13.21 4.65 -1.00
C ALA A 138 13.63 5.13 0.40
N GLN A 139 13.23 6.36 0.78
CA GLN A 139 13.51 6.89 2.12
C GLN A 139 12.77 6.08 3.20
N ALA A 140 11.51 5.72 2.95
CA ALA A 140 10.75 4.90 3.90
C ALA A 140 11.42 3.56 4.19
N ARG A 141 12.01 2.91 3.17
CA ARG A 141 12.77 1.66 3.34
C ARG A 141 14.09 1.86 4.09
N ALA A 142 14.79 2.96 3.82
CA ALA A 142 16.09 3.24 4.42
C ALA A 142 15.99 3.66 5.90
N GLU A 143 15.07 4.59 6.18
CA GLU A 143 14.91 5.24 7.49
C GLU A 143 13.95 4.49 8.41
N GLY A 144 13.06 3.65 7.85
CA GLY A 144 12.04 2.96 8.63
C GLY A 144 10.87 3.86 9.04
N LYS A 145 10.70 5.02 8.39
CA LYS A 145 9.63 5.98 8.67
C LYS A 145 8.96 6.43 7.38
N ILE A 146 7.63 6.50 7.38
CA ILE A 146 6.87 7.08 6.26
C ILE A 146 6.77 8.58 6.51
N ILE A 147 7.42 9.37 5.66
CA ILE A 147 7.35 10.82 5.68
C ILE A 147 6.43 11.24 4.52
N PRO A 148 5.24 11.81 4.80
CA PRO A 148 4.34 12.28 3.77
C PRO A 148 5.01 13.36 2.91
N THR A 149 4.69 13.38 1.61
CA THR A 149 5.00 14.54 0.77
C THR A 149 4.07 15.70 1.13
N VAL A 150 4.54 16.92 0.86
CA VAL A 150 3.79 18.14 1.16
C VAL A 150 2.44 18.10 0.44
N GLY A 151 1.36 18.38 1.18
CA GLY A 151 -0.02 18.38 0.68
C GLY A 151 -0.78 17.06 0.89
N VAL A 152 -0.11 16.00 1.35
CA VAL A 152 -0.77 14.69 1.63
C VAL A 152 -1.41 14.67 3.01
N CYS A 153 -0.76 15.28 4.00
CA CYS A 153 -1.23 15.31 5.38
C CYS A 153 -1.17 16.75 5.91
N LYS A 154 -2.32 17.42 5.90
CA LYS A 154 -2.43 18.81 6.35
C LYS A 154 -1.90 19.01 7.77
N GLU A 155 -2.26 18.13 8.70
CA GLU A 155 -1.81 18.22 10.10
C GLU A 155 -0.28 18.13 10.23
N TYR A 156 0.36 17.30 9.40
CA TYR A 156 1.81 17.18 9.36
C TYR A 156 2.46 18.43 8.76
N ASP A 157 1.89 18.95 7.67
CA ASP A 157 2.36 20.18 7.02
C ASP A 157 2.24 21.40 7.93
N ASP A 158 1.10 21.53 8.63
CA ASP A 158 0.84 22.58 9.62
C ASP A 158 1.85 22.50 10.76
N SER A 159 2.08 21.29 11.32
CA SER A 159 3.08 21.07 12.37
C SER A 159 4.51 21.42 11.91
N LEU A 160 4.87 21.11 10.66
CA LEU A 160 6.17 21.48 10.10
C LEU A 160 6.33 23.00 9.93
N ASN A 161 5.26 23.71 9.57
CA ASN A 161 5.28 25.16 9.49
C ASN A 161 5.40 25.79 10.88
N ASP A 162 4.65 25.30 11.86
CA ASP A 162 4.75 25.75 13.25
C ASP A 162 6.18 25.59 13.80
N ILE A 163 6.84 24.46 13.53
CA ILE A 163 8.23 24.23 13.94
C ILE A 163 9.15 25.27 13.29
N ARG A 164 8.99 25.54 11.99
CA ARG A 164 9.81 26.53 11.28
C ARG A 164 9.61 27.94 11.80
N GLU A 165 8.37 28.32 12.12
CA GLU A 165 8.06 29.63 12.69
C GLU A 165 8.72 29.78 14.07
N ASN A 166 8.57 28.77 14.93
CA ASN A 166 9.21 28.76 16.25
C ASN A 166 10.75 28.81 16.16
N GLU A 167 11.36 28.02 15.27
CA GLU A 167 12.81 28.07 15.03
C GLU A 167 13.27 29.44 14.55
N LYS A 168 12.49 30.09 13.68
CA LYS A 168 12.77 31.44 13.20
C LYS A 168 12.70 32.45 14.33
N GLU A 169 11.63 32.45 15.12
CA GLU A 169 11.46 33.35 16.26
C GLU A 169 12.58 33.18 17.30
N LEU A 170 12.95 31.93 17.59
CA LEU A 170 14.04 31.61 18.50
C LEU A 170 15.39 32.11 17.97
N ASN A 171 15.67 31.90 16.68
CA ASN A 171 16.89 32.39 16.04
C ASN A 171 16.97 33.92 15.99
N GLU A 172 15.83 34.59 15.77
CA GLU A 172 15.74 36.05 15.85
C GLU A 172 16.04 36.56 17.26
N TYR A 173 15.48 35.91 18.28
CA TYR A 173 15.75 36.23 19.68
C TYR A 173 17.22 36.00 20.04
N LEU A 174 17.79 34.86 19.63
CA LEU A 174 19.20 34.54 19.82
C LEU A 174 20.11 35.59 19.16
N THR A 175 19.76 36.03 17.95
CA THR A 175 20.48 37.09 17.24
C THR A 175 20.38 38.43 17.96
N LYS A 176 19.21 38.76 18.55
CA LYS A 176 19.04 39.96 19.39
C LYS A 176 19.95 39.89 20.62
N GLN A 177 20.00 38.75 21.33
CA GLN A 177 20.83 38.59 22.51
C GLN A 177 22.34 38.66 22.20
N LYS A 178 22.79 38.06 21.09
CA LYS A 178 24.18 38.19 20.61
C LYS A 178 24.60 39.64 20.41
N LYS A 179 23.71 40.49 19.88
CA LYS A 179 23.97 41.92 19.69
C LYS A 179 24.03 42.68 21.01
N ILE A 180 23.11 42.40 21.94
CA ILE A 180 23.06 43.07 23.25
C ILE A 180 24.32 42.74 24.07
N LEU A 181 24.71 41.47 24.12
CA LEU A 181 25.82 40.99 24.95
C LEU A 181 27.19 41.16 24.28
N LYS A 182 27.24 41.65 23.03
CA LYS A 182 28.47 41.78 22.20
C LYS A 182 29.31 40.49 22.18
N ASN A 183 28.65 39.35 22.28
CA ASN A 183 29.27 38.04 22.31
C ASN A 183 28.63 37.18 21.21
N GLN A 184 29.44 36.77 20.22
CA GLN A 184 28.97 36.00 19.08
C GLN A 184 28.93 34.48 19.34
N ASP A 185 29.55 34.01 20.42
CA ASP A 185 29.69 32.58 20.77
C ASP A 185 28.50 32.01 21.55
N ILE A 186 27.43 32.80 21.74
CA ILE A 186 26.19 32.30 22.35
C ILE A 186 25.58 31.26 21.40
N LYS A 187 25.48 30.02 21.86
CA LYS A 187 24.84 28.92 21.12
C LYS A 187 23.40 28.76 21.55
#